data_AF-A0A699ZR25-F1
#
_entry.id   AF-A0A699ZR25-F1
#
_cell.length_a   1.000
_cell.length_b   1.000
_cell.length_c   1.000
_cell.angle_alpha   90.00
_cell.angle_beta   90.00
_cell.angle_gamma   90.00
#
_symmetry.space_group_name_H-M   'P 1'
#
loop_
_entity.id
_entity.type
_entity.pdbx_description
1 polymer ?
#
loop_
_entity_poly.entity_id
_entity_poly.type
_entity_poly.pdbx_seq_one_letter_code
_entity_poly.pdbx_strand_id
1 'polypeptide(L)'
;LECLKACGQLLQRGAPVLFFPEGTRSKSRVMAGFKKGAFSVAVKAGVDIVPVTLLGTGDLMPSGSESVLRPGKVIITVHPAIPTAGRDAGKPPTHP
;
A
#
# COMPACT_ATOMS: atom_id res chain seq x y z
N LEU A 1 -4.54 7.74 14.98
CA LEU A 1 -3.07 7.67 15.13
C LEU A 1 -2.60 6.32 15.70
N GLU A 2 -3.36 5.68 16.59
CA GLU A 2 -2.99 4.43 17.26
C GLU A 2 -2.62 3.29 16.29
N CYS A 3 -3.37 3.09 15.21
CA CYS A 3 -3.03 2.07 14.20
C CYS A 3 -1.61 2.26 13.62
N LEU A 4 -1.23 3.48 13.25
CA LEU A 4 0.11 3.75 12.71
C LEU A 4 1.23 3.54 13.75
N LYS A 5 0.95 3.80 15.04
CA LYS A 5 1.90 3.49 16.12
C LYS A 5 2.08 1.97 16.25
N ALA A 6 1.00 1.20 16.22
CA ALA A 6 1.05 -0.25 16.25
C ALA A 6 1.83 -0.83 15.06
N CYS A 7 1.62 -0.28 13.85
CA CYS A 7 2.43 -0.65 12.69
C CYS A 7 3.93 -0.40 12.91
N GLY A 8 4.31 0.76 13.47
CA GLY A 8 5.71 1.04 13.81
C GLY A 8 6.31 0.06 14.81
N GLN A 9 5.54 -0.33 15.83
CA GLN A 9 5.97 -1.34 16.82
C GLN A 9 6.14 -2.74 16.19
N LEU A 10 5.28 -3.12 15.24
CA LEU A 10 5.40 -4.38 14.52
C LEU A 10 6.68 -4.41 13.67
N LEU A 11 6.95 -3.32 12.94
CA LEU A 11 8.16 -3.21 12.12
C LEU A 11 9.43 -3.29 12.96
N GLN A 12 9.45 -2.67 14.15
CA GLN A 12 10.57 -2.77 15.10
C GLN A 12 10.82 -4.20 15.60
N ARG A 13 9.79 -5.06 15.59
CA ARG A 13 9.88 -6.48 15.95
C ARG A 13 10.19 -7.39 14.74
N GLY A 14 10.46 -6.80 13.57
CA GLY A 14 10.72 -7.53 12.34
C GLY A 14 9.46 -8.11 11.66
N ALA A 15 8.26 -7.71 12.10
CA ALA A 15 7.01 -8.15 11.47
C ALA A 15 6.66 -7.25 10.27
N PRO A 16 6.34 -7.82 9.09
CA PRO A 16 5.95 -7.02 7.93
C PRO A 16 4.57 -6.39 8.11
N VAL A 17 4.36 -5.23 7.49
CA VAL A 17 3.07 -4.53 7.48
C VAL A 17 2.68 -4.20 6.05
N LEU A 18 1.42 -4.48 5.67
CA LEU A 18 0.86 -4.15 4.36
C LEU A 18 0.01 -2.88 4.45
N PHE A 19 0.20 -1.96 3.50
CA PHE A 19 -0.61 -0.75 3.37
C PHE A 19 -1.19 -0.63 1.96
N PHE A 20 -2.42 -0.14 1.87
CA PHE A 20 -2.99 0.44 0.65
C PHE A 20 -2.89 1.97 0.78
N PRO A 21 -1.87 2.61 0.19
CA PRO A 21 -1.59 4.03 0.44
C PRO A 21 -2.70 4.97 -0.06
N GLU A 22 -3.55 4.55 -1.00
CA GLU A 22 -4.76 5.26 -1.43
C GLU A 22 -5.84 5.30 -0.32
N GLY A 23 -5.89 4.26 0.51
CA GLY A 23 -6.84 4.09 1.61
C GLY A 23 -8.27 3.75 1.19
N THR A 24 -8.55 3.58 -0.10
CA THR A 24 -9.81 3.10 -0.66
C THR A 24 -9.54 2.33 -1.94
N ARG A 25 -10.38 1.36 -2.30
CA ARG A 25 -10.29 0.72 -3.62
C ARG A 25 -10.65 1.72 -4.71
N SER A 26 -9.96 1.65 -5.84
CA SER A 26 -10.34 2.46 -6.99
C SER A 26 -11.70 2.01 -7.55
N LYS A 27 -12.50 2.99 -7.97
CA LYS A 27 -13.75 2.76 -8.73
C LYS A 27 -13.49 2.77 -10.24
N SER A 28 -12.28 3.14 -10.66
CA SER A 28 -11.82 3.13 -12.03
C SER A 28 -10.53 2.32 -12.12
N ARG A 29 -9.89 2.28 -13.29
CA ARG A 29 -8.56 1.68 -13.46
C ARG A 29 -7.41 2.66 -13.17
N VAL A 30 -7.74 3.82 -12.58
CA VAL A 30 -6.77 4.87 -12.25
C VAL A 30 -6.48 4.81 -10.76
N MET A 31 -5.20 4.84 -10.41
CA MET A 31 -4.75 4.86 -9.02
C MET A 31 -4.97 6.25 -8.42
N ALA A 32 -5.50 6.31 -7.21
CA ALA A 32 -5.64 7.57 -6.49
C ALA A 32 -4.29 8.04 -5.93
N GLY A 33 -4.25 9.30 -5.49
CA GLY A 33 -3.08 9.84 -4.81
C GLY A 33 -2.75 9.11 -3.51
N PHE A 34 -1.46 8.93 -3.25
CA PHE A 34 -0.97 8.26 -2.06
C PHE A 34 -1.05 9.15 -0.82
N LYS A 35 -1.60 8.60 0.27
CA LYS A 35 -1.59 9.22 1.59
C LYS A 35 -0.22 9.00 2.25
N LYS A 36 0.28 10.02 2.95
CA LYS A 36 1.61 10.01 3.58
C LYS A 36 1.82 8.99 4.72
N GLY A 37 0.75 8.42 5.29
CA GLY A 37 0.81 7.65 6.53
C GLY A 37 1.76 6.44 6.48
N ALA A 38 1.60 5.58 5.47
CA ALA A 38 2.42 4.39 5.28
C ALA A 38 3.91 4.74 5.11
N PHE A 39 4.20 5.72 4.25
CA PHE A 39 5.56 6.18 3.97
C PHE A 39 6.21 6.80 5.21
N SER A 40 5.45 7.56 6.00
CA SER A 40 5.94 8.13 7.25
C SER A 40 6.35 7.06 8.25
N VAL A 41 5.57 5.99 8.36
CA VAL A 41 5.87 4.84 9.24
C VAL A 41 7.13 4.13 8.76
N ALA A 42 7.26 3.83 7.47
CA ALA A 42 8.41 3.14 6.91
C ALA A 42 9.71 3.94 7.10
N VAL A 43 9.71 5.24 6.76
CA VAL A 43 10.87 6.13 6.94
C VAL A 43 11.30 6.22 8.41
N LYS A 44 10.34 6.38 9.33
CA LYS A 44 10.64 6.45 10.78
C LYS A 44 11.14 5.13 11.36
N ALA A 45 10.68 4.00 10.81
CA ALA A 45 11.14 2.68 11.21
C ALA A 45 12.47 2.29 10.54
N GLY A 46 12.94 3.04 9.54
CA GLY A 46 14.17 2.73 8.81
C GLY A 46 14.09 1.44 7.99
N VAL A 47 12.90 1.10 7.49
CA VAL A 47 12.65 -0.13 6.73
C VAL A 47 12.31 0.18 5.28
N ASP A 48 12.80 -0.66 4.37
CA ASP A 48 12.52 -0.54 2.95
C ASP A 48 11.06 -0.84 2.62
N ILE A 49 10.57 -0.22 1.54
CA ILE A 49 9.20 -0.43 1.05
C ILE A 49 9.26 -1.38 -0.15
N VAL A 50 8.45 -2.42 -0.17
CA VAL A 50 8.29 -3.31 -1.32
C VAL A 50 6.98 -2.99 -2.05
N PRO A 51 7.00 -2.36 -3.24
CA PRO A 51 5.79 -2.07 -3.99
C PRO A 51 5.17 -3.35 -4.54
N VAL A 52 3.83 -3.42 -4.53
CA VAL A 52 3.06 -4.53 -5.11
C VAL A 52 1.92 -3.97 -5.97
N THR A 53 1.88 -4.36 -7.25
CA THR A 53 0.78 -4.02 -8.16
C THR A 53 -0.22 -5.16 -8.21
N LEU A 54 -1.51 -4.83 -8.08
CA LEU A 54 -2.63 -5.74 -8.24
C LEU A 54 -3.45 -5.33 -9.46
N LEU A 55 -3.54 -6.22 -10.45
CA LEU A 55 -4.34 -6.00 -11.67
C LEU A 55 -5.46 -7.04 -11.79
N GLY A 56 -6.66 -6.59 -12.15
CA GLY A 56 -7.85 -7.42 -12.35
C GLY A 56 -8.74 -7.59 -11.12
N THR A 57 -8.24 -7.32 -9.90
CA THR A 57 -9.01 -7.49 -8.66
C THR A 57 -10.33 -6.68 -8.64
N GLY A 58 -10.32 -5.46 -9.18
CA GLY A 58 -11.51 -4.61 -9.28
C GLY A 58 -12.56 -5.10 -10.28
N ASP A 59 -12.16 -5.87 -11.29
CA ASP A 59 -13.10 -6.49 -12.25
C ASP A 59 -13.78 -7.71 -11.61
N LEU A 60 -13.06 -8.45 -10.76
CA LEU A 60 -13.55 -9.63 -10.04
C LEU A 60 -14.46 -9.25 -8.87
N MET A 61 -14.10 -8.20 -8.11
CA MET A 61 -14.86 -7.71 -6.97
C MET A 61 -14.90 -6.16 -6.98
N PRO A 62 -15.88 -5.56 -7.68
CA PRO A 62 -15.98 -4.11 -7.82
C PRO A 62 -16.21 -3.39 -6.48
N SER A 63 -15.69 -2.17 -6.37
CA SER A 63 -15.92 -1.31 -5.20
C SER A 63 -17.39 -0.90 -5.11
N GLY A 64 -18.03 -1.10 -3.96
CA GLY A 64 -19.47 -0.88 -3.75
C GLY A 64 -20.35 -2.07 -4.14
N SER A 65 -19.75 -3.22 -4.49
CA SER A 65 -20.47 -4.46 -4.79
C SER A 65 -19.69 -5.66 -4.26
N GLU A 66 -19.32 -5.61 -2.98
CA GLU A 66 -18.44 -6.58 -2.32
C GLU A 66 -19.06 -7.98 -2.21
N SER A 67 -20.39 -8.09 -2.29
CA SER A 67 -21.10 -9.36 -2.36
C SER A 67 -21.00 -10.04 -3.73
N VAL A 68 -20.50 -9.33 -4.75
CA VAL A 68 -20.33 -9.86 -6.10
C VAL A 68 -18.87 -10.27 -6.28
N LEU A 69 -18.66 -11.57 -6.45
CA LEU A 69 -17.36 -12.13 -6.80
C LEU A 69 -17.47 -12.88 -8.13
N ARG A 70 -16.71 -12.43 -9.13
CA ARG A 70 -16.66 -13.03 -10.46
C ARG A 70 -15.40 -13.90 -10.58
N PRO A 71 -15.45 -15.07 -11.25
CA PRO A 71 -14.26 -15.78 -11.65
C PRO A 71 -13.42 -14.95 -12.63
N GLY A 72 -12.10 -15.09 -12.58
CA GLY A 72 -11.20 -14.40 -13.48
C GLY A 72 -9.74 -14.55 -13.07
N LYS A 73 -8.86 -13.75 -13.67
CA LYS A 73 -7.42 -13.76 -13.41
C LYS A 73 -7.02 -12.51 -12.64
N VAL A 74 -6.14 -12.68 -11.66
CA VAL A 74 -5.44 -11.58 -10.98
C VAL A 74 -3.98 -11.68 -11.32
N ILE A 75 -3.37 -10.56 -11.70
CA ILE A 75 -1.92 -10.45 -11.87
C ILE A 75 -1.38 -9.69 -10.66
N ILE A 76 -0.41 -10.30 -9.98
CA ILE A 76 0.30 -9.71 -8.85
C ILE A 76 1.75 -9.53 -9.28
N THR A 77 2.22 -8.29 -9.26
CA THR A 77 3.62 -7.96 -9.57
C THR A 77 4.27 -7.43 -8.30
N VAL A 78 5.31 -8.11 -7.83
CA VAL A 78 6.17 -7.66 -6.72
C VAL A 78 7.38 -6.96 -7.31
N HIS A 79 7.64 -5.74 -6.88
CA HIS A 79 8.72 -4.90 -7.40
C HIS A 79 9.94 -4.94 -6.48
N PRO A 80 11.12 -4.49 -6.97
CA PRO A 80 12.29 -4.30 -6.12
C PRO A 80 11.99 -3.40 -4.91
N ALA A 81 12.64 -3.71 -3.79
CA ALA A 81 12.56 -2.88 -2.60
C ALA A 81 13.08 -1.46 -2.88
N ILE A 82 12.40 -0.46 -2.31
CA ILE A 82 12.77 0.94 -2.38
C ILE A 82 13.32 1.35 -1.01
N PRO A 83 14.60 1.73 -0.94
CA PRO A 83 15.19 2.21 0.30
C PRO A 83 14.52 3.48 0.83
N THR A 84 14.30 3.52 2.14
CA THR A 84 13.79 4.71 2.83
C THR A 84 14.89 5.65 3.30
N ALA A 85 16.16 5.22 3.24
CA ALA A 85 17.30 6.05 3.62
C ALA A 85 17.31 7.37 2.83
N GLY A 86 17.45 8.49 3.55
CA GLY A 86 17.49 9.84 2.95
C GLY A 86 16.15 10.35 2.40
N ARG A 87 15.02 9.67 2.64
CA ARG A 87 13.69 10.09 2.17
C ARG A 87 12.96 10.91 3.24
N ASP A 88 12.10 11.83 2.81
CA ASP A 88 11.26 12.63 3.71
C ASP A 88 9.99 11.86 4.13
N ALA A 89 9.81 11.68 5.44
CA ALA A 89 8.66 11.02 6.04
C ALA A 89 7.31 11.72 5.80
N GLY A 90 7.31 12.97 5.34
CA GLY A 90 6.11 13.75 5.03
C GLY A 90 5.68 13.68 3.56
N LYS A 91 6.55 13.23 2.65
CA LYS A 91 6.35 13.35 1.22
C LYS A 91 6.20 11.97 0.55
N PRO A 92 4.98 11.56 0.17
CA PRO A 92 4.79 10.33 -0.58
C PRO A 92 5.41 10.44 -1.98
N PRO A 93 5.72 9.30 -2.64
CA PRO A 93 6.10 9.28 -4.05
C PRO A 93 5.05 9.99 -4.92
N THR A 94 5.52 10.71 -5.94
CA THR A 94 4.65 11.51 -6.83
C THR A 94 3.98 10.68 -7.92
N HIS A 95 4.39 9.43 -8.09
CA HIS A 95 3.82 8.49 -9.06
C HIS A 95 3.48 7.16 -8.38
N PRO A 96 2.29 6.60 -8.67
CA PRO A 96 1.93 5.24 -8.31
C PRO A 96 2.70 4.18 -9.09
#